data_AF-A0A6C0F4D2-F1
#
_entry.id   AF-A0A6C0F4D2-F1
#
_cell.length_a   1.000
_cell.length_b   1.000
_cell.length_c   1.000
_cell.angle_alpha   90.00
_cell.angle_beta   90.00
_cell.angle_gamma   90.00
#
_symmetry.space_group_name_H-M   'P 1'
#
loop_
_entity.id
_entity.type
_entity.pdbx_description
1 polymer ?
#
loop_
_entity_poly.entity_id
_entity_poly.type
_entity_poly.pdbx_seq_one_letter_code
_entity_poly.pdbx_strand_id
1 'polypeptide(L)'
;MKLAKTSEQLMKFFLDNKCINHAEQTKKTDRILEQLYKDVYNGDKYLNALKTANTSDSSGVFYKLDITKITTVNDLPKPENFNIKAFPTLIRKHIELTATYDILYTFSSFGRTVRVHFIVEDPDPELHLEKYNKHVENIALLLYIVNEYGSKTCARELTIYLYFTSLPKILPNSNVNVLDEHNVNTAFTTTCPKVSEIVIFRKEEWFKVLIHESMHNFGLDFSDMDNEACHGKILSIFEVKSVVNLYEAYCEFWACIMNSVICSYKRLVDKSNIDEFLENCEFFINFERTFSFFQAVKTLQFMGLNYYLLYSKNRHATMVRQNLYKENTNVLAYYVLKLILLNNYQGFLSWCNTHNFSLLQFKKTQANQMEFVKFIEKNYKTKSMLQGVACMEAFFEKTLKNKKTKNAKNVLNTMRMTICEMG
;
A
#
# COMPACT_ATOMS: atom_id res chain seq x y z
N MET A 1 17.55 1.51 -10.17
CA MET A 1 16.27 1.21 -10.88
C MET A 1 15.51 2.53 -11.04
N LYS A 2 14.79 2.76 -12.14
CA LYS A 2 14.09 4.05 -12.38
C LYS A 2 12.68 4.02 -11.77
N LEU A 3 12.08 5.18 -11.55
CA LEU A 3 10.68 5.28 -11.16
C LEU A 3 9.78 4.86 -12.32
N ALA A 4 8.60 4.35 -12.00
CA ALA A 4 7.58 4.10 -13.01
C ALA A 4 7.16 5.43 -13.65
N LYS A 5 6.90 5.41 -14.96
CA LYS A 5 6.52 6.62 -15.74
C LYS A 5 5.31 7.34 -15.13
N THR A 6 4.34 6.61 -14.58
CA THR A 6 3.18 7.17 -13.88
C THR A 6 3.60 7.95 -12.64
N SER A 7 4.51 7.40 -11.83
CA SER A 7 5.06 8.06 -10.63
C SER A 7 5.81 9.34 -10.99
N GLU A 8 6.65 9.31 -12.03
CA GLU A 8 7.36 10.50 -12.52
C GLU A 8 6.40 11.62 -12.95
N GLN A 9 5.34 11.25 -13.68
CA GLN A 9 4.30 12.20 -14.11
C GLN A 9 3.51 12.79 -12.95
N LEU A 10 3.13 11.96 -11.97
CA LEU A 10 2.43 12.42 -10.77
C LEU A 10 3.33 13.34 -9.92
N MET A 11 4.57 12.93 -9.65
CA MET A 11 5.51 13.73 -8.86
C MET A 11 5.78 15.07 -9.53
N LYS A 12 5.99 15.11 -10.86
CA LYS A 12 6.13 16.35 -11.61
C LYS A 12 4.92 17.26 -11.45
N PHE A 13 3.70 16.71 -11.55
CA PHE A 13 2.47 17.49 -11.37
C PHE A 13 2.39 18.18 -10.00
N PHE A 14 2.83 17.51 -8.93
CA PHE A 14 2.82 18.09 -7.57
C PHE A 14 4.03 19.00 -7.29
N LEU A 15 5.18 18.79 -7.95
CA LEU A 15 6.33 19.71 -7.87
C LEU A 15 6.00 21.10 -8.42
N ASP A 16 5.27 21.14 -9.53
CA ASP A 16 4.84 22.40 -10.16
C ASP A 16 3.79 23.15 -9.30
N ASN A 17 3.23 22.49 -8.28
CA ASN A 17 2.13 22.99 -7.46
C ASN A 17 2.35 22.72 -5.96
N LYS A 18 3.46 23.25 -5.42
CA LYS A 18 3.88 23.10 -4.02
C LYS A 18 2.83 23.64 -3.03
N CYS A 19 1.98 22.75 -2.54
CA CYS A 19 0.91 23.08 -1.61
C CYS A 19 1.21 22.63 -0.17
N ILE A 20 1.74 21.42 -0.01
CA ILE A 20 2.04 20.85 1.31
C ILE A 20 3.46 21.25 1.71
N ASN A 21 3.60 21.77 2.92
CA ASN A 21 4.91 22.11 3.46
C ASN A 21 5.78 20.86 3.61
N HIS A 22 7.02 21.00 3.18
CA HIS A 22 8.07 20.00 3.41
C HIS A 22 8.21 19.75 4.91
N ALA A 23 8.25 18.48 5.30
CA ALA A 23 8.51 18.08 6.67
C ALA A 23 9.92 17.51 6.75
N GLU A 24 10.85 18.36 7.16
CA GLU A 24 12.24 17.98 7.44
C GLU A 24 12.29 16.90 8.50
N GLN A 25 13.09 15.87 8.25
CA GLN A 25 13.31 14.77 9.16
C GLN A 25 14.03 15.25 10.42
N THR A 26 13.62 14.71 11.56
CA THR A 26 14.32 14.88 12.82
C THR A 26 15.33 13.75 13.00
N LYS A 27 16.38 14.01 13.78
CA LYS A 27 17.37 12.98 14.16
C LYS A 27 16.74 11.70 14.75
N LYS A 28 15.58 11.81 15.39
CA LYS A 28 14.86 10.64 15.92
C LYS A 28 14.24 9.82 14.79
N THR A 29 13.68 10.48 13.78
CA THR A 29 13.18 9.85 12.55
C THR A 29 14.33 9.18 11.80
N ASP A 30 15.47 9.86 11.64
CA ASP A 30 16.64 9.32 10.93
C ASP A 30 17.11 8.01 11.54
N ARG A 31 17.23 7.93 12.88
CA ARG A 31 17.60 6.69 13.58
C ARG A 31 16.65 5.53 13.30
N ILE A 32 15.34 5.79 13.17
CA ILE A 32 14.35 4.76 12.83
C ILE A 32 14.51 4.35 11.36
N LEU A 33 14.72 5.31 10.46
CA LEU A 33 14.94 5.03 9.05
C LEU A 33 16.28 4.29 8.81
N GLU A 34 17.32 4.57 9.58
CA GLU A 34 18.58 3.83 9.59
C GLU A 34 18.40 2.37 10.01
N GLN A 35 17.49 2.10 10.96
CA GLN A 35 17.12 0.72 11.32
C GLN A 35 16.48 0.02 10.12
N LEU A 36 15.51 0.67 9.46
CA LEU A 36 14.87 0.12 8.27
C LEU A 36 15.85 -0.04 7.10
N TYR A 37 16.81 0.86 6.95
CA TYR A 37 17.92 0.72 5.99
C TYR A 37 18.71 -0.56 6.25
N LYS A 38 19.06 -0.84 7.51
CA LYS A 38 19.79 -2.07 7.87
C LYS A 38 18.98 -3.32 7.52
N ASP A 39 17.67 -3.31 7.76
CA ASP A 39 16.78 -4.42 7.38
C ASP A 39 16.83 -4.67 5.86
N VAL A 40 16.71 -3.62 5.06
CA VAL A 40 16.78 -3.71 3.59
C VAL A 40 18.17 -4.13 3.11
N TYR A 41 19.23 -3.53 3.65
CA TYR A 41 20.61 -3.80 3.27
C TYR A 41 21.02 -5.25 3.62
N ASN A 42 20.61 -5.75 4.78
CA ASN A 42 20.86 -7.14 5.17
C ASN A 42 20.06 -8.11 4.32
N GLY A 43 18.80 -7.78 3.99
CA GLY A 43 17.99 -8.56 3.06
C GLY A 43 18.59 -8.63 1.65
N ASP A 44 19.15 -7.53 1.16
CA ASP A 44 19.84 -7.46 -0.14
C ASP A 44 21.14 -8.29 -0.13
N LYS A 45 21.92 -8.24 0.96
CA LYS A 45 23.07 -9.14 1.17
C LYS A 45 22.67 -10.61 1.18
N TYR A 46 21.60 -10.95 1.91
CA TYR A 46 21.07 -12.30 1.95
C TYR A 46 20.64 -12.79 0.56
N LEU A 47 19.94 -11.94 -0.20
CA LEU A 47 19.54 -12.26 -1.57
C LEU A 47 20.75 -12.50 -2.48
N ASN A 48 21.79 -11.68 -2.38
CA ASN A 48 23.03 -11.89 -3.14
C ASN A 48 23.71 -13.22 -2.75
N ALA A 49 23.73 -13.56 -1.46
CA ALA A 49 24.23 -14.85 -1.00
C ALA A 49 23.43 -16.02 -1.58
N LEU A 50 22.08 -15.94 -1.60
CA LEU A 50 21.21 -16.95 -2.22
C LEU A 50 21.51 -17.16 -3.70
N LYS A 51 21.78 -16.09 -4.45
CA LYS A 51 22.16 -16.17 -5.87
C LYS A 51 23.52 -16.87 -6.04
N THR A 52 24.49 -16.59 -5.17
CA THR A 52 25.83 -17.20 -5.25
C THR A 52 25.89 -18.66 -4.77
N ALA A 53 25.04 -19.05 -3.82
CA ALA A 53 25.05 -20.39 -3.23
C ALA A 53 24.51 -21.48 -4.18
N ASN A 54 23.64 -21.12 -5.13
CA ASN A 54 23.02 -22.05 -6.09
C ASN A 54 23.86 -22.28 -7.37
N THR A 55 25.17 -22.04 -7.30
CA THR A 55 26.11 -22.14 -8.43
C THR A 55 26.42 -23.58 -8.89
N SER A 56 25.85 -24.60 -8.24
CA SER A 56 25.92 -25.99 -8.73
C SER A 56 24.92 -26.30 -9.85
N ASP A 57 23.95 -25.42 -10.11
CA ASP A 57 23.05 -25.47 -11.26
C ASP A 57 23.40 -24.29 -12.18
N SER A 58 23.60 -24.54 -13.48
CA SER A 58 24.24 -23.63 -14.44
C SER A 58 23.46 -22.34 -14.76
N SER A 59 22.36 -22.07 -14.06
CA SER A 59 21.47 -20.93 -14.24
C SER A 59 21.72 -19.75 -13.28
N GLY A 60 22.38 -19.97 -12.12
CA GLY A 60 22.69 -18.90 -11.16
C GLY A 60 21.47 -18.22 -10.50
N VAL A 61 20.31 -18.88 -10.49
CA VAL A 61 19.06 -18.36 -9.88
C VAL A 61 18.66 -19.18 -8.64
N PHE A 62 18.02 -18.54 -7.66
CA PHE A 62 17.62 -19.18 -6.39
C PHE A 62 16.20 -19.77 -6.40
N TYR A 63 15.58 -19.80 -7.58
CA TYR A 63 14.20 -20.22 -7.78
C TYR A 63 14.10 -21.20 -8.95
N LYS A 64 13.08 -22.04 -8.92
CA LYS A 64 12.59 -22.79 -10.08
C LYS A 64 11.59 -21.91 -10.83
N LEU A 65 11.74 -21.83 -12.15
CA LEU A 65 10.84 -21.13 -13.06
C LEU A 65 10.05 -22.15 -13.91
N ASP A 66 8.75 -21.93 -14.03
CA ASP A 66 7.86 -22.65 -14.95
C ASP A 66 6.97 -21.64 -15.68
N ILE A 67 6.73 -21.84 -16.98
CA ILE A 67 5.95 -20.93 -17.82
C ILE A 67 4.88 -21.75 -18.53
N THR A 68 3.63 -21.47 -18.22
CA THR A 68 2.48 -22.19 -18.79
C THR A 68 1.60 -21.23 -19.56
N LYS A 69 1.26 -21.60 -20.80
CA LYS A 69 0.30 -20.87 -21.62
C LYS A 69 -1.13 -21.15 -21.13
N ILE A 70 -1.92 -20.10 -20.97
CA ILE A 70 -3.33 -20.18 -20.61
C ILE A 70 -4.14 -20.18 -21.90
N THR A 71 -4.83 -21.29 -22.17
CA THR A 71 -5.68 -21.44 -23.36
C THR A 71 -7.16 -21.45 -23.01
N THR A 72 -7.49 -21.89 -21.80
CA THR A 72 -8.85 -21.96 -21.28
C THR A 72 -8.92 -21.46 -19.84
N VAL A 73 -10.14 -21.17 -19.36
CA VAL A 73 -10.40 -20.76 -17.96
C VAL A 73 -10.01 -21.84 -16.93
N ASN A 74 -9.83 -23.09 -17.37
CA ASN A 74 -9.39 -24.19 -16.51
C ASN A 74 -7.87 -24.17 -16.29
N ASP A 75 -7.11 -23.55 -17.19
CA ASP A 75 -5.66 -23.42 -17.06
C ASP A 75 -5.28 -22.29 -16.09
N LEU A 76 -6.23 -21.42 -15.74
CA LEU A 76 -6.01 -20.30 -14.83
C LEU A 76 -5.71 -20.77 -13.41
N PRO A 77 -4.53 -20.44 -12.85
CA PRO A 77 -4.26 -20.61 -11.43
C PRO A 77 -5.28 -19.82 -10.63
N LYS A 78 -5.84 -20.43 -9.59
CA LYS A 78 -6.84 -19.82 -8.70
C LYS A 78 -6.44 -20.02 -7.24
N PRO A 79 -6.70 -19.04 -6.37
CA PRO A 79 -6.57 -19.26 -4.94
C PRO A 79 -7.53 -20.35 -4.45
N GLU A 80 -7.07 -21.16 -3.52
CA GLU A 80 -7.82 -22.26 -2.91
C GLU A 80 -8.57 -21.82 -1.64
N ASN A 81 -8.04 -20.82 -0.91
CA ASN A 81 -8.58 -20.40 0.38
C ASN A 81 -9.71 -19.37 0.27
N PHE A 82 -10.01 -18.89 -0.93
CA PHE A 82 -10.96 -17.79 -1.14
C PHE A 82 -12.14 -18.20 -2.00
N ASN A 83 -13.33 -17.75 -1.61
CA ASN A 83 -14.54 -17.89 -2.41
C ASN A 83 -14.45 -16.97 -3.64
N ILE A 84 -15.06 -17.39 -4.76
CA ILE A 84 -15.20 -16.60 -5.98
C ILE A 84 -15.79 -15.19 -5.77
N LYS A 85 -16.55 -14.99 -4.70
CA LYS A 85 -17.11 -13.68 -4.31
C LYS A 85 -16.08 -12.69 -3.78
N ALA A 86 -14.89 -13.14 -3.32
CA ALA A 86 -13.80 -12.25 -2.92
C ALA A 86 -13.20 -11.50 -4.12
N PHE A 87 -13.42 -12.00 -5.34
CA PHE A 87 -13.07 -11.32 -6.57
C PHE A 87 -14.24 -10.47 -7.10
N PRO A 88 -14.06 -9.16 -7.29
CA PRO A 88 -15.03 -8.35 -8.01
C PRO A 88 -15.30 -8.95 -9.40
N THR A 89 -16.58 -9.13 -9.73
CA THR A 89 -16.99 -9.89 -10.94
C THR A 89 -16.41 -9.33 -12.23
N LEU A 90 -16.29 -8.00 -12.35
CA LEU A 90 -15.68 -7.36 -13.53
C LEU A 90 -14.20 -7.71 -13.67
N ILE A 91 -13.47 -7.81 -12.56
CA ILE A 91 -12.03 -8.14 -12.54
C ILE A 91 -11.83 -9.60 -12.91
N ARG A 92 -12.63 -10.49 -12.34
CA ARG A 92 -12.60 -11.93 -12.69
C ARG A 92 -12.87 -12.15 -14.17
N LYS A 93 -13.93 -11.55 -14.72
CA LYS A 93 -14.25 -11.65 -16.15
C LYS A 93 -13.13 -11.12 -17.03
N HIS A 94 -12.49 -10.03 -16.61
CA HIS A 94 -11.34 -9.48 -17.33
C HIS A 94 -10.18 -10.48 -17.35
N ILE A 95 -9.78 -11.03 -16.20
CA ILE A 95 -8.74 -12.06 -16.10
C ILE A 95 -9.06 -13.27 -16.99
N GLU A 96 -10.29 -13.78 -16.93
CA GLU A 96 -10.74 -14.92 -17.74
C GLU A 96 -10.65 -14.67 -19.26
N LEU A 97 -10.73 -13.40 -19.69
CA LEU A 97 -10.70 -13.01 -21.09
C LEU A 97 -9.31 -12.59 -21.59
N THR A 98 -8.45 -12.06 -20.71
CA THR A 98 -7.20 -11.41 -21.12
C THR A 98 -5.94 -12.12 -20.68
N ALA A 99 -6.01 -13.05 -19.72
CA ALA A 99 -4.83 -13.78 -19.26
C ALA A 99 -4.30 -14.74 -20.34
N THR A 100 -3.00 -14.66 -20.60
CA THR A 100 -2.32 -15.39 -21.68
C THR A 100 -1.32 -16.42 -21.15
N TYR A 101 -0.63 -16.12 -20.04
CA TYR A 101 0.37 -17.00 -19.43
C TYR A 101 0.37 -16.90 -17.91
N ASP A 102 0.78 -17.99 -17.27
CA ASP A 102 1.23 -18.05 -15.88
C ASP A 102 2.75 -18.25 -15.86
N ILE A 103 3.44 -17.35 -15.17
CA ILE A 103 4.88 -17.43 -14.91
C ILE A 103 5.04 -17.77 -13.43
N LEU A 104 5.32 -19.04 -13.15
CA LEU A 104 5.43 -19.59 -11.81
C LEU A 104 6.88 -19.62 -11.34
N TYR A 105 7.15 -18.93 -10.24
CA TYR A 105 8.40 -19.04 -9.50
C TYR A 105 8.19 -19.81 -8.20
N THR A 106 9.06 -20.78 -7.94
CA THR A 106 9.06 -21.53 -6.67
C THR A 106 10.42 -21.43 -6.01
N PHE A 107 10.47 -21.03 -4.76
CA PHE A 107 11.70 -21.01 -3.95
C PHE A 107 11.40 -21.29 -2.49
N SER A 108 12.45 -21.59 -1.73
CA SER A 108 12.35 -21.75 -0.28
C SER A 108 13.17 -20.70 0.42
N SER A 109 12.61 -20.10 1.47
CA SER A 109 13.30 -19.09 2.27
C SER A 109 12.78 -19.13 3.71
N PHE A 110 13.68 -19.04 4.69
CA PHE A 110 13.34 -19.09 6.13
C PHE A 110 12.45 -20.29 6.54
N GLY A 111 12.70 -21.46 5.96
CA GLY A 111 11.89 -22.67 6.22
C GLY A 111 10.46 -22.60 5.70
N ARG A 112 10.18 -21.69 4.75
CA ARG A 112 8.90 -21.54 4.05
C ARG A 112 9.05 -21.91 2.59
N THR A 113 8.02 -22.52 2.04
CA THR A 113 7.88 -22.73 0.60
C THR A 113 7.06 -21.59 0.03
N VAL A 114 7.62 -20.89 -0.96
CA VAL A 114 7.00 -19.74 -1.60
C VAL A 114 6.75 -20.05 -3.07
N ARG A 115 5.51 -19.88 -3.50
CA ARG A 115 5.07 -19.94 -4.90
C ARG A 115 4.60 -18.56 -5.31
N VAL A 116 5.07 -18.06 -6.44
CA VAL A 116 4.65 -16.76 -6.99
C VAL A 116 4.17 -16.98 -8.42
N HIS A 117 2.88 -16.79 -8.63
CA HIS A 117 2.26 -16.80 -9.95
C HIS A 117 2.18 -15.38 -10.48
N PHE A 118 2.80 -15.10 -11.63
CA PHE A 118 2.50 -13.90 -12.40
C PHE A 118 1.57 -14.29 -13.55
N ILE A 119 0.28 -13.97 -13.39
CA ILE A 119 -0.73 -14.15 -14.43
C ILE A 119 -0.80 -12.86 -15.25
N VAL A 120 -0.42 -12.95 -16.51
CA VAL A 120 -0.14 -11.78 -17.36
C VAL A 120 -1.06 -11.74 -18.58
N GLU A 121 -1.24 -10.54 -19.15
CA GLU A 121 -1.99 -10.30 -20.39
C GLU A 121 -1.09 -10.27 -21.64
N ASP A 122 0.22 -10.42 -21.43
CA ASP A 122 1.24 -10.31 -22.47
C ASP A 122 1.30 -11.59 -23.30
N PRO A 123 1.15 -11.54 -24.64
CA PRO A 123 1.22 -12.73 -25.47
C PRO A 123 2.62 -13.36 -25.55
N ASP A 124 3.67 -12.63 -25.19
CA ASP A 124 5.07 -13.06 -25.33
C ASP A 124 5.91 -12.74 -24.07
N PRO A 125 5.51 -13.22 -22.88
CA PRO A 125 6.15 -12.83 -21.62
C PRO A 125 7.61 -13.29 -21.51
N GLU A 126 8.00 -14.29 -22.30
CA GLU A 126 9.38 -14.79 -22.40
C GLU A 126 10.37 -13.69 -22.80
N LEU A 127 9.94 -12.72 -23.62
CA LEU A 127 10.74 -11.56 -24.02
C LEU A 127 11.00 -10.58 -22.86
N HIS A 128 10.32 -10.77 -21.73
CA HIS A 128 10.34 -9.87 -20.59
C HIS A 128 10.64 -10.60 -19.26
N LEU A 129 11.20 -11.80 -19.28
CA LEU A 129 11.51 -12.59 -18.07
C LEU A 129 12.41 -11.87 -17.07
N GLU A 130 13.40 -11.11 -17.56
CA GLU A 130 14.28 -10.29 -16.70
C GLU A 130 13.52 -9.34 -15.77
N LYS A 131 12.35 -8.86 -16.20
CA LYS A 131 11.50 -8.02 -15.37
C LYS A 131 10.85 -8.82 -14.24
N TYR A 132 10.33 -10.00 -14.53
CA TYR A 132 9.69 -10.87 -13.54
C TYR A 132 10.72 -11.46 -12.56
N ASN A 133 11.93 -11.79 -13.03
CA ASN A 133 13.07 -12.15 -12.20
C ASN A 133 13.36 -11.07 -11.15
N LYS A 134 13.43 -9.79 -11.57
CA LYS A 134 13.59 -8.65 -10.65
C LYS A 134 12.40 -8.46 -9.71
N HIS A 135 11.19 -8.79 -10.14
CA HIS A 135 10.02 -8.76 -9.24
C HIS A 135 10.13 -9.83 -8.16
N VAL A 136 10.54 -11.05 -8.49
CA VAL A 136 10.76 -12.14 -7.53
C VAL A 136 11.87 -11.82 -6.54
N GLU A 137 12.94 -11.17 -6.99
CA GLU A 137 13.98 -10.63 -6.11
C GLU A 137 13.43 -9.61 -5.11
N ASN A 138 12.54 -8.71 -5.54
CA ASN A 138 11.89 -7.75 -4.65
C ASN A 138 10.96 -8.45 -3.65
N ILE A 139 10.26 -9.49 -4.08
CA ILE A 139 9.40 -10.30 -3.22
C ILE A 139 10.26 -11.02 -2.18
N ALA A 140 11.37 -11.65 -2.57
CA ALA A 140 12.29 -12.30 -1.64
C ALA A 140 12.88 -11.32 -0.61
N LEU A 141 13.24 -10.10 -1.04
CA LEU A 141 13.68 -9.03 -0.16
C LEU A 141 12.58 -8.59 0.83
N LEU A 142 11.35 -8.42 0.36
CA LEU A 142 10.21 -8.11 1.23
C LEU A 142 9.99 -9.22 2.27
N LEU A 143 9.99 -10.48 1.82
CA LEU A 143 9.81 -11.65 2.68
C LEU A 143 10.91 -11.79 3.72
N TYR A 144 12.16 -11.42 3.39
CA TYR A 144 13.23 -11.28 4.37
C TYR A 144 12.83 -10.32 5.49
N ILE A 145 12.40 -9.10 5.11
CA ILE A 145 12.07 -8.04 6.07
C ILE A 145 10.89 -8.48 6.95
N VAL A 146 9.76 -8.88 6.36
CA VAL A 146 8.57 -9.25 7.17
C VAL A 146 8.80 -10.50 8.02
N ASN A 147 9.73 -11.39 7.65
CA ASN A 147 10.10 -12.53 8.49
C ASN A 147 10.84 -12.12 9.78
N GLU A 148 11.61 -11.03 9.78
CA GLU A 148 12.29 -10.54 10.98
C GLU A 148 11.30 -9.98 12.02
N TYR A 149 10.15 -9.49 11.56
CA TYR A 149 9.10 -8.92 12.42
C TYR A 149 7.95 -9.90 12.72
N GLY A 150 7.70 -10.85 11.82
CA GLY A 150 6.53 -11.72 11.83
C GLY A 150 6.71 -13.01 12.64
N SER A 151 5.59 -13.68 12.95
CA SER A 151 5.68 -14.99 13.59
C SER A 151 6.20 -16.04 12.61
N LYS A 152 7.06 -16.94 13.11
CA LYS A 152 7.53 -18.13 12.39
C LYS A 152 6.40 -19.14 12.08
N THR A 153 5.24 -18.99 12.72
CA THR A 153 4.08 -19.87 12.51
C THR A 153 3.18 -19.44 11.37
N CYS A 154 3.21 -18.15 10.98
CA CYS A 154 2.44 -17.64 9.85
C CYS A 154 3.11 -18.01 8.53
N ALA A 155 2.28 -18.29 7.51
CA ALA A 155 2.68 -18.45 6.12
C ALA A 155 3.83 -19.45 5.91
N ARG A 156 3.73 -20.65 6.52
CA ARG A 156 4.71 -21.74 6.30
C ARG A 156 4.75 -22.17 4.83
N GLU A 157 3.58 -22.17 4.20
CA GLU A 157 3.41 -22.29 2.77
C GLU A 157 2.73 -21.01 2.30
N LEU A 158 3.35 -20.29 1.35
CA LEU A 158 2.83 -19.04 0.84
C LEU A 158 2.70 -19.11 -0.67
N THR A 159 1.47 -18.92 -1.18
CA THR A 159 1.22 -18.71 -2.59
C THR A 159 0.81 -17.25 -2.83
N ILE A 160 1.52 -16.57 -3.71
CA ILE A 160 1.23 -15.20 -4.11
C ILE A 160 0.71 -15.22 -5.54
N TYR A 161 -0.56 -14.85 -5.73
CA TYR A 161 -1.18 -14.71 -7.04
C TYR A 161 -1.15 -13.24 -7.46
N LEU A 162 -0.37 -12.94 -8.49
CA LEU A 162 -0.26 -11.61 -9.09
C LEU A 162 -0.96 -11.62 -10.45
N TYR A 163 -2.27 -11.38 -10.46
CA TYR A 163 -3.01 -11.14 -11.70
C TYR A 163 -2.74 -9.72 -12.16
N PHE A 164 -1.72 -9.56 -13.02
CA PHE A 164 -1.24 -8.28 -13.53
C PHE A 164 -2.18 -7.68 -14.56
N THR A 165 -3.45 -7.52 -14.19
CA THR A 165 -4.46 -6.90 -15.03
C THR A 165 -4.11 -5.44 -15.31
N SER A 166 -4.52 -4.98 -16.49
CA SER A 166 -4.40 -3.58 -16.92
C SER A 166 -5.49 -2.66 -16.35
N LEU A 167 -6.39 -3.17 -15.51
CA LEU A 167 -7.49 -2.41 -14.92
C LEU A 167 -6.99 -1.37 -13.90
N PRO A 168 -7.26 -0.07 -14.09
CA PRO A 168 -6.85 0.96 -13.14
C PRO A 168 -7.85 1.14 -11.99
N LYS A 169 -7.39 1.71 -10.87
CA LYS A 169 -8.28 2.27 -9.85
C LYS A 169 -8.71 3.66 -10.24
N ILE A 170 -10.02 3.85 -10.45
CA ILE A 170 -10.59 5.14 -10.83
C ILE A 170 -11.87 5.44 -10.06
N LEU A 171 -12.13 6.73 -9.89
CA LEU A 171 -13.42 7.23 -9.42
C LEU A 171 -14.54 6.81 -10.38
N PRO A 172 -15.75 6.52 -9.86
CA PRO A 172 -16.94 6.37 -10.68
C PRO A 172 -17.26 7.65 -11.48
N ASN A 173 -18.04 7.50 -12.56
CA ASN A 173 -18.46 8.63 -13.39
C ASN A 173 -19.45 9.58 -12.70
N SER A 174 -20.10 9.13 -11.63
CA SER A 174 -21.10 9.89 -10.90
C SER A 174 -20.92 9.76 -9.40
N ASN A 175 -21.07 10.86 -8.67
CA ASN A 175 -20.99 10.94 -7.21
C ASN A 175 -22.17 10.28 -6.48
N VAL A 176 -23.20 9.85 -7.21
CA VAL A 176 -24.29 9.05 -6.62
C VAL A 176 -23.83 7.62 -6.29
N ASN A 177 -22.75 7.16 -6.93
CA ASN A 177 -22.23 5.82 -6.75
C ASN A 177 -21.43 5.70 -5.45
N VAL A 178 -21.62 4.59 -4.75
CA VAL A 178 -20.82 4.23 -3.57
C VAL A 178 -19.43 3.82 -4.01
N LEU A 179 -18.40 4.22 -3.28
CA LEU A 179 -17.03 3.72 -3.52
C LEU A 179 -16.92 2.29 -3.00
N ASP A 180 -16.57 1.38 -3.91
CA ASP A 180 -16.53 -0.06 -3.66
C ASP A 180 -15.14 -0.64 -3.98
N GLU A 181 -14.97 -1.94 -3.80
CA GLU A 181 -13.73 -2.69 -4.04
C GLU A 181 -13.16 -2.44 -5.45
N HIS A 182 -14.02 -2.33 -6.47
CA HIS A 182 -13.57 -2.03 -7.83
C HIS A 182 -12.91 -0.64 -7.95
N ASN A 183 -13.27 0.32 -7.12
CA ASN A 183 -12.70 1.66 -7.19
C ASN A 183 -11.41 1.78 -6.37
N VAL A 184 -11.26 0.99 -5.30
CA VAL A 184 -10.23 1.23 -4.26
C VAL A 184 -9.33 0.03 -3.98
N ASN A 185 -9.86 -1.20 -3.88
CA ASN A 185 -9.12 -2.37 -3.38
C ASN A 185 -8.38 -3.06 -4.50
N THR A 186 -7.10 -3.39 -4.32
CA THR A 186 -6.28 -4.09 -5.33
C THR A 186 -6.01 -5.55 -4.98
N ALA A 187 -6.27 -5.95 -3.74
CA ALA A 187 -5.86 -7.24 -3.22
C ALA A 187 -6.77 -7.70 -2.09
N PHE A 188 -6.55 -8.94 -1.68
CA PHE A 188 -7.07 -9.49 -0.44
C PHE A 188 -6.14 -10.62 0.05
N THR A 189 -6.17 -10.83 1.36
CA THR A 189 -5.44 -11.90 2.03
C THR A 189 -6.16 -12.33 3.31
N THR A 190 -5.59 -13.29 4.02
CA THR A 190 -6.02 -13.71 5.35
C THR A 190 -4.93 -13.44 6.38
N THR A 191 -5.33 -13.19 7.63
CA THR A 191 -4.40 -12.92 8.72
C THR A 191 -3.74 -14.20 9.26
N CYS A 192 -2.43 -14.33 9.07
CA CYS A 192 -1.58 -15.38 9.66
C CYS A 192 -2.08 -16.85 9.53
N PRO A 193 -2.55 -17.34 8.38
CA PRO A 193 -2.80 -18.77 8.20
C PRO A 193 -1.46 -19.54 8.09
N LYS A 194 -1.48 -20.86 8.28
CA LYS A 194 -0.29 -21.72 8.04
C LYS A 194 -0.04 -21.93 6.55
N VAL A 195 -1.09 -22.27 5.79
CA VAL A 195 -1.11 -22.33 4.33
C VAL A 195 -1.79 -21.07 3.87
N SER A 196 -1.03 -20.21 3.20
CA SER A 196 -1.34 -18.81 3.07
C SER A 196 -1.40 -18.38 1.62
N GLU A 197 -2.33 -17.48 1.33
CA GLU A 197 -2.51 -16.92 0.00
C GLU A 197 -2.58 -15.39 0.06
N ILE A 198 -1.84 -14.75 -0.83
CA ILE A 198 -1.95 -13.31 -1.11
C ILE A 198 -2.39 -13.18 -2.55
N VAL A 199 -3.49 -12.45 -2.77
CA VAL A 199 -4.05 -12.24 -4.11
C VAL A 199 -4.01 -10.77 -4.44
N ILE A 200 -3.30 -10.40 -5.50
CA ILE A 200 -3.22 -9.04 -6.03
C ILE A 200 -3.70 -9.06 -7.48
N PHE A 201 -4.74 -8.31 -7.76
CA PHE A 201 -5.45 -8.40 -9.05
C PHE A 201 -5.32 -7.18 -9.94
N ARG A 202 -4.43 -6.23 -9.59
CA ARG A 202 -4.00 -5.16 -10.50
C ARG A 202 -2.50 -5.04 -10.49
N LYS A 203 -1.94 -4.77 -11.67
CA LYS A 203 -0.53 -4.42 -11.83
C LYS A 203 -0.19 -3.07 -11.18
N GLU A 204 -1.15 -2.16 -11.13
CA GLU A 204 -0.99 -0.85 -10.48
C GLU A 204 -0.68 -0.99 -8.99
N GLU A 205 0.45 -0.41 -8.55
CA GLU A 205 0.90 -0.36 -7.15
C GLU A 205 1.16 -1.73 -6.53
N TRP A 206 1.32 -2.78 -7.35
CA TRP A 206 1.31 -4.18 -6.90
C TRP A 206 2.31 -4.44 -5.78
N PHE A 207 3.50 -3.82 -5.81
CA PHE A 207 4.54 -4.07 -4.80
C PHE A 207 4.18 -3.42 -3.46
N LYS A 208 3.68 -2.18 -3.45
CA LYS A 208 3.18 -1.52 -2.23
C LYS A 208 2.01 -2.30 -1.66
N VAL A 209 1.10 -2.76 -2.51
CA VAL A 209 -0.02 -3.61 -2.09
C VAL A 209 0.48 -4.94 -1.53
N LEU A 210 1.50 -5.55 -2.11
CA LEU A 210 2.10 -6.76 -1.54
C LEU A 210 2.69 -6.52 -0.15
N ILE A 211 3.33 -5.38 0.09
CA ILE A 211 3.78 -4.99 1.44
C ILE A 211 2.59 -4.92 2.40
N HIS A 212 1.50 -4.25 2.00
CA HIS A 212 0.27 -4.16 2.78
C HIS A 212 -0.27 -5.55 3.14
N GLU A 213 -0.51 -6.41 2.14
CA GLU A 213 -1.04 -7.76 2.37
C GLU A 213 -0.08 -8.61 3.22
N SER A 214 1.23 -8.45 3.05
CA SER A 214 2.22 -9.14 3.87
C SER A 214 2.14 -8.74 5.35
N MET A 215 1.75 -7.49 5.68
CA MET A 215 1.53 -7.08 7.07
C MET A 215 0.43 -7.92 7.73
N HIS A 216 -0.72 -8.10 7.06
CA HIS A 216 -1.79 -8.99 7.52
C HIS A 216 -1.34 -10.44 7.56
N ASN A 217 -0.72 -10.90 6.47
CA ASN A 217 -0.36 -12.29 6.26
C ASN A 217 0.65 -12.79 7.31
N PHE A 218 1.57 -11.94 7.75
CA PHE A 218 2.56 -12.23 8.78
C PHE A 218 2.11 -11.81 10.19
N GLY A 219 0.86 -11.34 10.34
CA GLY A 219 0.25 -10.99 11.62
C GLY A 219 0.93 -9.80 12.31
N LEU A 220 1.42 -8.84 11.53
CA LEU A 220 2.12 -7.63 12.00
C LEU A 220 1.18 -6.52 12.45
N ASP A 221 -0.10 -6.64 12.13
CA ASP A 221 -1.17 -5.71 12.47
C ASP A 221 -2.00 -6.23 13.65
N PHE A 222 -3.27 -5.84 13.74
CA PHE A 222 -4.20 -6.25 14.80
C PHE A 222 -5.58 -6.63 14.25
N SER A 223 -5.66 -7.07 12.99
CA SER A 223 -6.90 -7.53 12.36
C SER A 223 -7.50 -8.78 13.01
N ASP A 224 -6.68 -9.59 13.69
CA ASP A 224 -7.10 -10.79 14.43
C ASP A 224 -7.60 -10.50 15.86
N MET A 225 -7.68 -9.23 16.26
CA MET A 225 -8.20 -8.82 17.56
C MET A 225 -9.68 -8.41 17.50
N ASP A 226 -10.33 -8.33 18.66
CA ASP A 226 -11.57 -7.57 18.79
C ASP A 226 -11.25 -6.06 18.61
N ASN A 227 -11.99 -5.42 17.71
CA ASN A 227 -11.80 -4.03 17.31
C ASN A 227 -13.02 -3.14 17.60
N GLU A 228 -14.09 -3.66 18.23
CA GLU A 228 -15.34 -2.92 18.41
C GLU A 228 -15.14 -1.61 19.19
N ALA A 229 -14.40 -1.67 20.30
CA ALA A 229 -14.16 -0.52 21.16
C ALA A 229 -13.37 0.59 20.45
N CYS A 230 -12.31 0.24 19.71
CA CYS A 230 -11.49 1.23 19.01
C CYS A 230 -12.25 1.83 17.80
N HIS A 231 -13.02 1.01 17.09
CA HIS A 231 -13.90 1.46 16.00
C HIS A 231 -14.95 2.46 16.51
N GLY A 232 -15.63 2.14 17.61
CA GLY A 232 -16.61 3.04 18.23
C GLY A 232 -16.01 4.40 18.60
N LYS A 233 -14.76 4.44 19.07
CA LYS A 233 -14.07 5.70 19.37
C LYS A 233 -13.69 6.49 18.12
N ILE A 234 -13.21 5.84 17.06
CA ILE A 234 -12.94 6.51 15.79
C ILE A 234 -14.24 7.10 15.21
N LEU A 235 -15.36 6.35 15.26
CA LEU A 235 -16.66 6.85 14.81
C LEU A 235 -17.23 7.98 15.66
N SER A 236 -16.84 8.07 16.94
CA SER A 236 -17.17 9.22 17.78
C SER A 236 -16.45 10.51 17.35
N ILE A 237 -15.33 10.38 16.64
CA ILE A 237 -14.60 11.50 16.02
C ILE A 237 -15.20 11.78 14.64
N PHE A 238 -15.27 10.75 13.80
CA PHE A 238 -15.77 10.79 12.42
C PHE A 238 -17.12 10.07 12.34
N GLU A 239 -18.21 10.78 12.60
CA GLU A 239 -19.56 10.19 12.69
C GLU A 239 -20.13 9.87 11.28
N VAL A 240 -19.47 8.96 10.57
CA VAL A 240 -19.81 8.46 9.23
C VAL A 240 -20.25 7.00 9.31
N LYS A 241 -20.92 6.50 8.26
CA LYS A 241 -21.25 5.08 8.15
C LYS A 241 -20.06 4.32 7.58
N SER A 242 -19.31 3.65 8.46
CA SER A 242 -18.07 2.94 8.13
C SER A 242 -17.88 1.75 9.08
N VAL A 243 -17.26 0.67 8.60
CA VAL A 243 -16.78 -0.44 9.45
C VAL A 243 -15.43 -0.07 10.10
N VAL A 244 -14.83 1.04 9.68
CA VAL A 244 -13.53 1.60 10.08
C VAL A 244 -12.35 0.72 9.71
N ASN A 245 -12.33 -0.53 10.16
CA ASN A 245 -11.22 -1.46 10.03
C ASN A 245 -9.88 -0.77 10.30
N LEU A 246 -9.69 -0.30 11.54
CA LEU A 246 -8.60 0.61 11.89
C LEU A 246 -7.20 0.05 11.58
N TYR A 247 -7.07 -1.27 11.59
CA TYR A 247 -5.84 -1.98 11.20
C TYR A 247 -5.45 -1.72 9.73
N GLU A 248 -6.39 -1.42 8.85
CA GLU A 248 -6.15 -1.06 7.44
C GLU A 248 -5.34 0.23 7.33
N ALA A 249 -5.62 1.21 8.21
CA ALA A 249 -4.87 2.46 8.25
C ALA A 249 -3.43 2.24 8.74
N TYR A 250 -3.25 1.30 9.68
CA TYR A 250 -1.93 0.90 10.18
C TYR A 250 -1.11 0.21 9.07
N CYS A 251 -1.70 -0.79 8.40
CA CYS A 251 -1.07 -1.50 7.30
C CYS A 251 -0.75 -0.58 6.13
N GLU A 252 -1.68 0.29 5.74
CA GLU A 252 -1.48 1.18 4.60
C GLU A 252 -0.43 2.27 4.91
N PHE A 253 -0.33 2.75 6.15
CA PHE A 253 0.78 3.61 6.57
C PHE A 253 2.13 2.91 6.40
N TRP A 254 2.28 1.71 6.96
CA TRP A 254 3.53 0.95 6.86
C TRP A 254 3.86 0.56 5.43
N ALA A 255 2.86 0.20 4.62
CA ALA A 255 3.05 -0.09 3.21
C ALA A 255 3.62 1.13 2.45
N CYS A 256 3.09 2.33 2.67
CA CYS A 256 3.63 3.56 2.08
C CYS A 256 5.06 3.88 2.56
N ILE A 257 5.33 3.74 3.87
CA ILE A 257 6.66 4.00 4.44
C ILE A 257 7.69 2.99 3.92
N MET A 258 7.40 1.70 4.00
CA MET A 258 8.31 0.65 3.54
C MET A 258 8.52 0.68 2.03
N ASN A 259 7.47 0.99 1.25
CA ASN A 259 7.62 1.21 -0.19
C ASN A 259 8.56 2.39 -0.46
N SER A 260 8.42 3.49 0.28
CA SER A 260 9.32 4.66 0.16
C SER A 260 10.76 4.31 0.54
N VAL A 261 10.96 3.58 1.66
CA VAL A 261 12.27 3.09 2.11
C VAL A 261 12.93 2.20 1.05
N ILE A 262 12.19 1.24 0.47
CA ILE A 262 12.71 0.35 -0.57
C ILE A 262 13.00 1.14 -1.86
N CYS A 263 12.17 2.12 -2.24
CA CYS A 263 12.45 3.03 -3.35
C CYS A 263 13.75 3.81 -3.11
N SER A 264 13.96 4.36 -1.91
CA SER A 264 15.18 5.06 -1.52
C SER A 264 16.40 4.19 -1.65
N TYR A 265 16.37 2.99 -1.06
CA TYR A 265 17.48 2.05 -1.12
C TYR A 265 17.80 1.63 -2.56
N LYS A 266 16.78 1.36 -3.38
CA LYS A 266 16.97 0.98 -4.79
C LYS A 266 17.49 2.11 -5.67
N ARG A 267 17.35 3.36 -5.23
CA ARG A 267 17.85 4.55 -5.92
C ARG A 267 19.32 4.85 -5.61
N LEU A 268 19.83 4.40 -4.46
CA LEU A 268 21.24 4.55 -4.09
C LEU A 268 22.18 4.08 -5.20
N VAL A 269 23.18 4.90 -5.50
CA VAL A 269 24.33 4.52 -6.33
C VAL A 269 25.27 3.61 -5.53
N ASP A 270 25.66 4.05 -4.33
CA ASP A 270 26.42 3.25 -3.37
C ASP A 270 25.47 2.76 -2.27
N LYS A 271 25.34 1.43 -2.14
CA LYS A 271 24.45 0.83 -1.13
C LYS A 271 24.88 1.09 0.29
N SER A 272 26.12 1.51 0.54
CA SER A 272 26.64 1.88 1.87
C SER A 272 26.38 3.34 2.27
N ASN A 273 25.90 4.18 1.33
CA ASN A 273 25.67 5.60 1.58
C ASN A 273 24.33 5.84 2.30
N ILE A 274 24.39 5.90 3.63
CA ILE A 274 23.21 6.12 4.50
C ILE A 274 22.66 7.55 4.34
N ASP A 275 23.52 8.56 4.16
CA ASP A 275 23.06 9.95 4.05
C ASP A 275 22.21 10.15 2.79
N GLU A 276 22.67 9.63 1.63
CA GLU A 276 21.88 9.63 0.39
C GLU A 276 20.57 8.81 0.55
N PHE A 277 20.58 7.76 1.36
CA PHE A 277 19.37 6.98 1.66
C PHE A 277 18.35 7.81 2.44
N LEU A 278 18.80 8.54 3.46
CA LEU A 278 17.95 9.39 4.29
C LEU A 278 17.36 10.54 3.48
N GLU A 279 18.17 11.22 2.65
CA GLU A 279 17.70 12.25 1.72
C GLU A 279 16.63 11.71 0.75
N ASN A 280 16.85 10.52 0.18
CA ASN A 280 15.86 9.88 -0.68
C ASN A 280 14.58 9.51 0.09
N CYS A 281 14.68 9.06 1.35
CA CYS A 281 13.50 8.78 2.18
C CYS A 281 12.71 10.05 2.45
N GLU A 282 13.38 11.15 2.79
CA GLU A 282 12.72 12.44 3.00
C GLU A 282 11.97 12.88 1.75
N PHE A 283 12.61 12.76 0.58
CA PHE A 283 12.01 13.05 -0.70
C PHE A 283 10.74 12.23 -0.95
N PHE A 284 10.83 10.89 -0.90
CA PHE A 284 9.70 10.02 -1.22
C PHE A 284 8.56 10.14 -0.21
N ILE A 285 8.86 10.20 1.09
CA ILE A 285 7.83 10.34 2.13
C ILE A 285 7.08 11.68 2.00
N ASN A 286 7.77 12.78 1.65
CA ASN A 286 7.09 14.07 1.44
C ASN A 286 6.17 14.06 0.21
N PHE A 287 6.49 13.29 -0.83
CA PHE A 287 5.56 13.04 -1.93
C PHE A 287 4.36 12.19 -1.49
N GLU A 288 4.57 11.13 -0.72
CA GLU A 288 3.46 10.32 -0.17
C GLU A 288 2.52 11.17 0.69
N ARG A 289 3.06 12.08 1.52
CA ARG A 289 2.27 13.06 2.28
C ARG A 289 1.43 13.93 1.35
N THR A 290 2.06 14.55 0.36
CA THR A 290 1.38 15.45 -0.59
C THR A 290 0.27 14.73 -1.36
N PHE A 291 0.57 13.52 -1.86
CA PHE A 291 -0.39 12.72 -2.59
C PHE A 291 -1.54 12.25 -1.71
N SER A 292 -1.27 11.90 -0.45
CA SER A 292 -2.31 11.50 0.50
C SER A 292 -3.28 12.64 0.82
N PHE A 293 -2.79 13.88 0.95
CA PHE A 293 -3.67 15.05 1.07
C PHE A 293 -4.56 15.18 -0.15
N PHE A 294 -3.97 15.08 -1.35
CA PHE A 294 -4.71 15.18 -2.60
C PHE A 294 -5.79 14.10 -2.73
N GLN A 295 -5.45 12.85 -2.42
CA GLN A 295 -6.37 11.72 -2.49
C GLN A 295 -7.52 11.86 -1.49
N ALA A 296 -7.24 12.26 -0.24
CA ALA A 296 -8.28 12.48 0.76
C ALA A 296 -9.25 13.59 0.34
N VAL A 297 -8.73 14.76 -0.06
CA VAL A 297 -9.56 15.89 -0.53
C VAL A 297 -10.40 15.49 -1.72
N LYS A 298 -9.79 14.89 -2.75
CA LYS A 298 -10.49 14.43 -3.95
C LYS A 298 -11.61 13.45 -3.62
N THR A 299 -11.33 12.46 -2.76
CA THR A 299 -12.29 11.41 -2.42
C THR A 299 -13.47 11.97 -1.65
N LEU A 300 -13.23 12.88 -0.70
CA LEU A 300 -14.29 13.56 0.03
C LEU A 300 -15.10 14.48 -0.88
N GLN A 301 -14.46 15.27 -1.73
CA GLN A 301 -15.16 16.16 -2.65
C GLN A 301 -15.96 15.41 -3.70
N PHE A 302 -15.50 14.23 -4.14
CA PHE A 302 -16.30 13.33 -4.97
C PHE A 302 -17.63 12.99 -4.29
N MET A 303 -17.63 12.75 -2.97
CA MET A 303 -18.85 12.53 -2.19
C MET A 303 -19.61 13.83 -1.84
N GLY A 304 -19.15 15.01 -2.27
CA GLY A 304 -19.75 16.30 -1.87
C GLY A 304 -19.40 16.72 -0.44
N LEU A 305 -18.28 16.24 0.10
CA LEU A 305 -17.78 16.52 1.44
C LEU A 305 -16.48 17.31 1.40
N ASN A 306 -16.23 18.07 2.46
CA ASN A 306 -14.91 18.58 2.81
C ASN A 306 -14.48 17.95 4.14
N TYR A 307 -13.21 18.10 4.49
CA TYR A 307 -12.68 17.43 5.68
C TYR A 307 -13.34 17.91 6.99
N TYR A 308 -13.68 19.19 7.08
CA TYR A 308 -14.35 19.78 8.26
C TYR A 308 -15.69 19.10 8.57
N LEU A 309 -16.45 18.74 7.53
CA LEU A 309 -17.76 18.08 7.70
C LEU A 309 -17.66 16.72 8.40
N LEU A 310 -16.51 16.03 8.32
CA LEU A 310 -16.34 14.71 8.92
C LEU A 310 -16.38 14.73 10.45
N TYR A 311 -15.90 15.80 11.08
CA TYR A 311 -15.74 15.86 12.54
C TYR A 311 -16.54 16.99 13.21
N SER A 312 -17.10 17.92 12.44
CA SER A 312 -17.85 19.04 13.03
C SER A 312 -19.12 18.55 13.71
N LYS A 313 -19.37 19.02 14.94
CA LYS A 313 -20.52 18.61 15.75
C LYS A 313 -21.79 19.42 15.46
N ASN A 314 -21.75 20.37 14.52
CA ASN A 314 -22.94 21.13 14.18
C ASN A 314 -23.95 20.26 13.40
N ARG A 315 -25.24 20.56 13.55
CA ARG A 315 -26.34 19.76 12.99
C ARG A 315 -26.25 19.60 11.46
N HIS A 316 -25.82 20.66 10.76
CA HIS A 316 -25.66 20.63 9.31
C HIS A 316 -24.58 19.62 8.89
N ALA A 317 -23.40 19.66 9.51
CA ALA A 317 -22.31 18.73 9.23
C ALA A 317 -22.71 17.28 9.49
N THR A 318 -23.40 17.03 10.61
CA THR A 318 -23.94 15.70 10.95
C THR A 318 -24.87 15.19 9.87
N MET A 319 -25.86 16.00 9.50
CA MET A 319 -26.81 15.64 8.45
C MET A 319 -26.11 15.38 7.12
N VAL A 320 -25.19 16.25 6.71
CA VAL A 320 -24.50 16.12 5.41
C VAL A 320 -23.65 14.85 5.36
N ARG A 321 -22.80 14.58 6.37
CA ARG A 321 -21.93 13.39 6.33
C ARG A 321 -22.72 12.08 6.44
N GLN A 322 -23.81 12.03 7.20
CA GLN A 322 -24.64 10.81 7.32
C GLN A 322 -25.35 10.45 6.01
N ASN A 323 -25.65 11.44 5.16
CA ASN A 323 -26.34 11.23 3.88
C ASN A 323 -25.39 11.08 2.69
N LEU A 324 -24.25 11.78 2.71
CA LEU A 324 -23.34 11.85 1.57
C LEU A 324 -22.13 10.92 1.68
N TYR A 325 -21.65 10.62 2.89
CA TYR A 325 -20.52 9.70 3.05
C TYR A 325 -20.94 8.27 2.73
N LYS A 326 -20.32 7.65 1.72
CA LYS A 326 -20.70 6.33 1.23
C LYS A 326 -19.49 5.51 0.83
N GLU A 327 -19.24 4.44 1.57
CA GLU A 327 -18.22 3.45 1.27
C GLU A 327 -18.80 2.04 1.47
N ASN A 328 -18.40 1.10 0.61
CA ASN A 328 -18.56 -0.35 0.80
C ASN A 328 -17.19 -1.03 1.04
N THR A 329 -16.13 -0.22 1.12
CA THR A 329 -14.75 -0.63 1.39
C THR A 329 -14.08 0.37 2.33
N ASN A 330 -12.81 0.18 2.71
CA ASN A 330 -12.10 0.89 3.77
C ASN A 330 -11.65 2.33 3.39
N VAL A 331 -12.50 3.14 2.75
CA VAL A 331 -12.18 4.51 2.30
C VAL A 331 -11.75 5.40 3.46
N LEU A 332 -12.44 5.33 4.61
CA LEU A 332 -12.07 6.06 5.84
C LEU A 332 -10.64 5.73 6.26
N ALA A 333 -10.28 4.46 6.32
CA ALA A 333 -8.95 4.01 6.73
C ALA A 333 -7.88 4.44 5.72
N TYR A 334 -8.08 4.11 4.44
CA TYR A 334 -7.07 4.27 3.39
C TYR A 334 -6.77 5.71 3.00
N TYR A 335 -7.75 6.60 3.05
CA TYR A 335 -7.57 7.98 2.61
C TYR A 335 -7.58 8.99 3.74
N VAL A 336 -8.40 8.81 4.78
CA VAL A 336 -8.54 9.79 5.86
C VAL A 336 -7.61 9.48 7.03
N LEU A 337 -7.72 8.28 7.61
CA LEU A 337 -6.92 7.90 8.78
C LEU A 337 -5.44 7.78 8.41
N LYS A 338 -5.12 7.12 7.30
CA LYS A 338 -3.75 7.08 6.75
C LYS A 338 -3.16 8.48 6.58
N LEU A 339 -3.92 9.45 6.07
CA LEU A 339 -3.44 10.80 5.90
C LEU A 339 -3.06 11.43 7.25
N ILE A 340 -3.85 11.22 8.29
CA ILE A 340 -3.52 11.72 9.65
C ILE A 340 -2.19 11.12 10.12
N LEU A 341 -1.96 9.83 9.85
CA LEU A 341 -0.70 9.16 10.19
C LEU A 341 0.48 9.69 9.37
N LEU A 342 0.36 9.79 8.05
CA LEU A 342 1.43 10.27 7.16
C LEU A 342 1.75 11.76 7.39
N ASN A 343 0.75 12.61 7.64
CA ASN A 343 1.01 14.01 7.96
C ASN A 343 1.82 14.15 9.27
N ASN A 344 1.68 13.19 10.18
CA ASN A 344 2.39 13.12 11.46
C ASN A 344 3.40 11.96 11.51
N TYR A 345 3.96 11.55 10.35
CA TYR A 345 4.72 10.31 10.22
C TYR A 345 5.89 10.21 11.20
N GLN A 346 6.61 11.30 11.46
CA GLN A 346 7.72 11.33 12.40
C GLN A 346 7.28 10.96 13.83
N GLY A 347 6.15 11.54 14.25
CA GLY A 347 5.53 11.25 15.53
C GLY A 347 4.97 9.82 15.57
N PHE A 348 4.44 9.32 14.45
CA PHE A 348 3.88 7.98 14.39
C PHE A 348 4.93 6.87 14.32
N LEU A 349 6.03 7.06 13.59
CA LEU A 349 7.21 6.19 13.63
C LEU A 349 7.77 6.13 15.05
N SER A 350 7.90 7.29 15.69
CA SER A 350 8.28 7.37 17.10
C SER A 350 7.32 6.63 18.02
N TRP A 351 6.02 6.72 17.78
CA TRP A 351 4.98 6.03 18.55
C TRP A 351 5.09 4.52 18.36
N CYS A 352 5.25 4.03 17.12
CA CYS A 352 5.44 2.61 16.82
C CYS A 352 6.67 2.07 17.54
N ASN A 353 7.79 2.78 17.47
CA ASN A 353 9.05 2.37 18.12
C ASN A 353 8.94 2.24 19.65
N THR A 354 7.95 2.86 20.30
CA THR A 354 7.76 2.78 21.75
C THR A 354 6.60 1.89 22.19
N HIS A 355 5.57 1.73 21.35
CA HIS A 355 4.32 1.05 21.72
C HIS A 355 4.21 -0.37 21.14
N ASN A 356 4.85 -0.62 20.01
CA ASN A 356 4.83 -1.93 19.37
C ASN A 356 5.77 -2.91 20.06
N PHE A 357 5.60 -4.21 19.77
CA PHE A 357 6.53 -5.24 20.24
C PHE A 357 7.91 -5.09 19.58
N SER A 358 7.88 -4.78 18.29
CA SER A 358 9.02 -4.38 17.45
C SER A 358 8.52 -3.33 16.47
N LEU A 359 9.40 -2.65 15.73
CA LEU A 359 9.03 -1.46 14.96
C LEU A 359 7.75 -1.64 14.11
N LEU A 360 7.65 -2.73 13.34
CA LEU A 360 6.46 -3.03 12.51
C LEU A 360 5.38 -3.85 13.23
N GLN A 361 5.73 -4.67 14.22
CA GLN A 361 4.79 -5.64 14.82
C GLN A 361 3.94 -5.01 15.92
N PHE A 362 2.67 -4.74 15.63
CA PHE A 362 1.75 -4.13 16.58
C PHE A 362 1.66 -4.95 17.87
N LYS A 363 1.71 -4.27 19.02
CA LYS A 363 1.51 -4.93 20.32
C LYS A 363 0.03 -5.21 20.52
N LYS A 364 -0.39 -6.46 20.28
CA LYS A 364 -1.79 -6.91 20.28
C LYS A 364 -2.44 -6.88 21.68
N THR A 365 -2.86 -5.70 22.12
CA THR A 365 -3.62 -5.50 23.37
C THR A 365 -4.65 -4.39 23.18
N GLN A 366 -5.81 -4.50 23.84
CA GLN A 366 -6.86 -3.48 23.79
C GLN A 366 -6.35 -2.11 24.24
N ALA A 367 -5.47 -2.08 25.25
CA ALA A 367 -4.79 -0.87 25.69
C ALA A 367 -3.98 -0.21 24.55
N ASN A 368 -3.24 -0.99 23.76
CA ASN A 368 -2.45 -0.45 22.66
C ASN A 368 -3.30 0.01 21.46
N GLN A 369 -4.41 -0.69 21.15
CA GLN A 369 -5.40 -0.20 20.19
C GLN A 369 -5.96 1.17 20.62
N MET A 370 -6.21 1.35 21.92
CA MET A 370 -6.68 2.62 22.46
C MET A 370 -5.60 3.71 22.44
N GLU A 371 -4.33 3.40 22.68
CA GLU A 371 -3.23 4.37 22.49
C GLU A 371 -3.10 4.78 21.02
N PHE A 372 -3.35 3.87 20.07
CA PHE A 372 -3.37 4.21 18.65
C PHE A 372 -4.53 5.16 18.30
N VAL A 373 -5.73 4.91 18.86
CA VAL A 373 -6.87 5.84 18.75
C VAL A 373 -6.53 7.22 19.32
N LYS A 374 -5.89 7.29 20.49
CA LYS A 374 -5.44 8.56 21.10
C LYS A 374 -4.45 9.30 20.21
N PHE A 375 -3.56 8.59 19.52
CA PHE A 375 -2.67 9.21 18.54
C PHE A 375 -3.46 9.90 17.43
N ILE A 376 -4.49 9.24 16.89
CA ILE A 376 -5.35 9.83 15.84
C ILE A 376 -6.13 11.03 16.39
N GLU A 377 -6.74 10.89 17.57
CA GLU A 377 -7.51 11.94 18.26
C GLU A 377 -6.67 13.19 18.53
N LYS A 378 -5.39 13.02 18.87
CA LYS A 378 -4.48 14.15 19.07
C LYS A 378 -4.14 14.87 17.77
N ASN A 379 -4.16 14.17 16.63
CA ASN A 379 -3.51 14.63 15.39
C ASN A 379 -4.48 15.03 14.26
N TYR A 380 -5.75 14.64 14.30
CA TYR A 380 -6.70 14.89 13.20
C TYR A 380 -7.06 16.37 12.95
N LYS A 381 -6.78 17.25 13.92
CA LYS A 381 -7.06 18.70 13.88
C LYS A 381 -5.83 19.57 14.12
N THR A 382 -4.63 19.03 14.04
CA THR A 382 -3.42 19.85 14.21
C THR A 382 -3.36 20.95 13.16
N LYS A 383 -2.67 22.05 13.47
CA LYS A 383 -2.52 23.19 12.56
C LYS A 383 -1.97 22.74 11.20
N SER A 384 -0.96 21.87 11.18
CA SER A 384 -0.40 21.32 9.94
C SER A 384 -1.43 20.53 9.14
N MET A 385 -2.26 19.72 9.80
CA MET A 385 -3.32 18.94 9.15
C MET A 385 -4.36 19.87 8.49
N LEU A 386 -4.90 20.84 9.24
CA LEU A 386 -5.93 21.75 8.72
C LEU A 386 -5.40 22.68 7.63
N GLN A 387 -4.17 23.17 7.76
CA GLN A 387 -3.53 23.98 6.71
C GLN A 387 -3.26 23.17 5.44
N GLY A 388 -2.79 21.92 5.58
CA GLY A 388 -2.56 21.02 4.44
C GLY A 388 -3.86 20.70 3.70
N VAL A 389 -4.93 20.39 4.43
CA VAL A 389 -6.28 20.19 3.85
C VAL A 389 -6.75 21.45 3.13
N ALA A 390 -6.74 22.61 3.78
CA ALA A 390 -7.26 23.85 3.18
C ALA A 390 -6.50 24.24 1.91
N CYS A 391 -5.17 24.12 1.94
CA CYS A 391 -4.36 24.34 0.74
C CYS A 391 -4.74 23.36 -0.38
N MET A 392 -4.90 22.07 -0.04
CA MET A 392 -5.17 21.04 -1.03
C MET A 392 -6.58 21.14 -1.61
N GLU A 393 -7.57 21.55 -0.82
CA GLU A 393 -8.93 21.89 -1.28
C GLU A 393 -8.88 23.04 -2.30
N ALA A 394 -8.17 24.12 -2.01
CA ALA A 394 -7.99 25.23 -2.94
C ALA A 394 -7.25 24.81 -4.24
N PHE A 395 -6.22 23.98 -4.10
CA PHE A 395 -5.48 23.43 -5.23
C PHE A 395 -6.35 22.53 -6.12
N PHE A 396 -7.16 21.66 -5.51
CA PHE A 396 -8.03 20.75 -6.23
C PHE A 396 -9.09 21.52 -7.04
N GLU A 397 -9.72 22.54 -6.45
CA GLU A 397 -10.66 23.43 -7.14
C GLU A 397 -10.03 24.12 -8.37
N LYS A 398 -8.79 24.60 -8.24
CA LYS A 398 -8.03 25.15 -9.38
C LYS A 398 -7.78 24.09 -10.46
N THR A 399 -7.47 22.87 -10.06
CA THR A 399 -7.24 21.74 -10.97
C THR A 399 -8.53 21.35 -11.71
N LEU A 400 -9.69 21.38 -11.04
CA LEU A 400 -10.99 21.13 -11.66
C LEU A 400 -11.33 22.17 -12.74
N LYS A 401 -10.97 23.44 -12.54
CA LYS A 401 -11.17 24.51 -13.53
C LYS A 401 -10.27 24.34 -14.76
N ASN A 402 -9.10 23.73 -14.59
CA ASN A 402 -8.08 23.51 -15.63
C ASN A 402 -8.09 22.09 -16.25
N LYS A 403 -9.23 21.38 -16.20
CA LYS A 403 -9.44 20.00 -16.69
C LYS A 403 -9.04 19.71 -18.15
N LYS A 404 -8.69 20.72 -18.94
CA LYS A 404 -8.40 20.58 -20.37
C LYS A 404 -7.12 19.80 -20.68
N THR A 405 -6.19 19.65 -19.72
CA THR A 405 -4.96 18.86 -19.95
C THR A 405 -5.17 17.38 -19.62
N LYS A 406 -4.60 16.49 -20.45
CA LYS A 406 -4.65 15.03 -20.24
C LYS A 406 -4.11 14.62 -18.86
N ASN A 407 -3.05 15.28 -18.41
CA ASN A 407 -2.43 15.02 -17.10
C ASN A 407 -3.37 15.37 -15.94
N ALA A 408 -4.05 16.54 -16.01
CA ALA A 408 -5.03 16.90 -14.98
C ALA A 408 -6.19 15.89 -14.93
N LYS A 409 -6.69 15.43 -16.08
CA LYS A 409 -7.74 14.41 -16.13
C LYS A 409 -7.33 13.09 -15.45
N ASN A 410 -6.12 12.61 -15.70
CA ASN A 410 -5.62 11.38 -15.08
C ASN A 410 -5.50 11.52 -13.55
N VAL A 411 -4.93 12.63 -13.07
CA VAL A 411 -4.76 12.92 -11.64
C VAL A 411 -6.12 13.04 -10.91
N LEU A 412 -7.10 13.67 -11.55
CA LEU A 412 -8.45 13.85 -11.01
C LEU A 412 -9.25 12.55 -10.93
N ASN A 413 -8.89 11.51 -11.70
CA ASN A 413 -9.67 10.27 -11.77
C ASN A 413 -9.03 9.10 -11.02
N THR A 414 -7.69 9.05 -10.90
CA THR A 414 -7.00 7.91 -10.26
C THR A 414 -7.42 7.72 -8.81
N MET A 415 -7.51 6.48 -8.33
CA MET A 415 -7.74 6.14 -6.91
C MET A 415 -6.52 5.42 -6.32
N ARG A 416 -5.34 5.64 -6.91
CA ARG A 416 -4.05 5.24 -6.35
C ARG A 416 -3.88 5.67 -4.90
N MET A 417 -3.18 4.85 -4.13
CA MET A 417 -2.91 5.06 -2.71
C MET A 417 -1.45 5.35 -2.39
N THR A 418 -0.54 5.19 -3.37
CA THR A 418 0.88 5.53 -3.33
C THR A 418 1.27 6.31 -4.59
N ILE A 419 2.17 7.28 -4.44
CA ILE A 419 2.75 8.02 -5.58
C ILE A 419 4.10 7.44 -5.99
N CYS A 420 4.76 6.73 -5.08
CA CYS A 420 6.02 6.05 -5.33
C CYS A 420 5.78 4.64 -5.88
N GLU A 421 6.37 4.35 -7.02
CA GLU A 421 6.39 3.01 -7.62
C GLU A 421 7.62 2.93 -8.51
N MET A 422 8.38 1.85 -8.38
CA MET A 422 9.54 1.59 -9.21
C MET A 422 9.11 0.93 -10.53
N GLY A 423 9.76 1.32 -11.62
CA GLY A 423 9.47 0.87 -12.98
C GLY A 423 10.13 -0.44 -13.37
#